data_AF-A0A8H3FLJ7-F1
#
_entry.id   AF-A0A8H3FLJ7-F1
#
_cell.length_a   1.000
_cell.length_b   1.000
_cell.length_c   1.000
_cell.angle_alpha   90.00
_cell.angle_beta   90.00
_cell.angle_gamma   90.00
#
_symmetry.space_group_name_H-M   'P 1'
#
loop_
_entity.id
_entity.type
_entity.pdbx_description
1 polymer ?
#
loop_
_entity_poly.entity_id
_entity_poly.type
_entity_poly.pdbx_seq_one_letter_code
_entity_poly.pdbx_strand_id
1 'polypeptide(L)'
;MLSYSNPRSNPSEEVDLGNPDSAPTPSLTQRHSRNNNCAKSSLPAQTESSAPPSPSPPTTPPIPHVPSAEALLRLEAAAAEFSRCFPAGRWRIIETSTEGLLCGWHAVMLSMWAQWPTLPQPSRDDLIAIFQRQSVEFALVFGMENTDNFSVDQVAAVLYAWGRERGLNLRLGYLEDGATPLLVSHPHEDEDVRVVWVHNDGNWDGGIGHFSGIMSWGEEEGRESEGEELQGGEESGIVDTSEETQIDPQACEKPVVDVEAWKERCIRLLERMDNGEDIFKMKTEETKD
;
A
#
# COMPACT_ATOMS: atom_id res chain seq x y z
N MET A 1 26.28 32.02 38.94
CA MET A 1 26.18 31.44 40.30
C MET A 1 24.73 31.49 40.74
N LEU A 2 23.97 30.43 40.47
CA LEU A 2 22.70 30.16 41.14
C LEU A 2 22.68 28.66 41.45
N SER A 3 22.74 28.38 42.74
CA SER A 3 22.81 27.06 43.35
C SER A 3 21.38 26.58 43.57
N TYR A 4 20.98 25.47 42.97
CA TYR A 4 19.77 24.75 43.38
C TYR A 4 20.13 23.32 43.75
N SER A 5 19.95 23.08 45.04
CA SER A 5 20.22 21.84 45.76
C SER A 5 19.21 20.77 45.37
N ASN A 6 19.71 19.60 44.99
CA ASN A 6 19.01 18.32 45.14
C ASN A 6 19.25 17.85 46.59
N PRO A 7 18.25 17.40 47.35
CA PRO A 7 18.12 15.95 47.48
C PRO A 7 16.70 15.46 47.83
N ARG A 8 16.33 14.27 47.36
CA ARG A 8 15.75 13.25 48.25
C ARG A 8 15.69 11.87 47.60
N SER A 9 16.34 10.96 48.30
CA SER A 9 16.34 9.51 48.13
C SER A 9 15.11 8.87 48.77
N ASN A 10 14.89 7.61 48.37
CA ASN A 10 14.17 6.50 49.00
C ASN A 10 12.73 6.21 48.51
N PRO A 11 12.26 4.96 48.59
CA PRO A 11 12.98 3.68 48.71
C PRO A 11 12.55 2.62 47.67
N SER A 12 13.38 1.58 47.57
CA SER A 12 13.09 0.31 46.91
C SER A 12 11.85 -0.35 47.50
N GLU A 13 10.81 -0.53 46.68
CA GLU A 13 9.76 -1.52 46.93
C GLU A 13 10.22 -2.87 46.39
N GLU A 14 10.46 -3.81 47.31
CA GLU A 14 10.49 -5.24 47.03
C GLU A 14 9.11 -5.66 46.52
N VAL A 15 9.05 -6.10 45.26
CA VAL A 15 7.85 -6.73 44.71
C VAL A 15 7.99 -8.24 44.89
N ASP A 16 7.12 -8.75 45.76
CA ASP A 16 6.88 -10.14 46.11
C ASP A 16 6.68 -11.01 44.84
N LEU A 17 7.57 -11.98 44.63
CA LEU A 17 7.46 -13.01 43.59
C LEU A 17 6.43 -14.06 44.04
N GLY A 18 5.15 -13.69 43.91
CA GLY A 18 4.03 -14.58 44.04
C GLY A 18 4.06 -15.66 42.95
N ASN A 19 4.22 -16.90 43.40
CA ASN A 19 4.22 -18.13 42.63
C ASN A 19 2.77 -18.55 42.25
N PRO A 20 2.40 -18.70 40.97
CA PRO A 20 1.19 -19.40 40.59
C PRO A 20 1.51 -20.77 39.98
N ASP A 21 1.77 -21.73 40.86
CA ASP A 21 1.62 -23.14 40.57
C ASP A 21 0.11 -23.43 40.55
N SER A 22 -0.50 -23.57 39.36
CA SER A 22 -1.74 -24.32 39.08
C SER A 22 -2.33 -23.89 37.73
N ALA A 23 -1.90 -24.54 36.64
CA ALA A 23 -2.67 -24.56 35.41
C ALA A 23 -3.31 -25.96 35.25
N PRO A 24 -4.64 -26.06 35.16
CA PRO A 24 -5.30 -27.31 34.82
C PRO A 24 -5.12 -27.62 33.33
N THR A 25 -4.63 -28.82 33.04
CA THR A 25 -4.60 -29.46 31.72
C THR A 25 -5.98 -29.42 31.04
N PRO A 26 -6.11 -28.89 29.82
CA PRO A 26 -7.33 -29.06 29.03
C PRO A 26 -7.35 -30.45 28.37
N SER A 27 -8.38 -31.20 28.72
CA SER A 27 -8.73 -32.50 28.15
C SER A 27 -8.96 -32.40 26.63
N LEU A 28 -8.17 -33.16 25.87
CA LEU A 28 -8.38 -33.42 24.45
C LEU A 28 -9.78 -34.03 24.25
N THR A 29 -10.74 -33.22 23.80
CA THR A 29 -12.03 -33.75 23.34
C THR A 29 -11.94 -33.93 21.83
N GLN A 30 -11.64 -35.17 21.45
CA GLN A 30 -11.58 -35.67 20.10
C GLN A 30 -12.97 -35.55 19.45
N ARG A 31 -13.22 -34.47 18.72
CA ARG A 31 -14.44 -34.32 17.91
C ARG A 31 -14.32 -35.20 16.67
N HIS A 32 -15.06 -36.30 16.70
CA HIS A 32 -15.28 -37.17 15.54
C HIS A 32 -15.87 -36.37 14.37
N SER A 33 -15.10 -36.24 13.29
CA SER A 33 -15.61 -35.94 11.95
C SER A 33 -16.63 -37.00 11.57
N ARG A 34 -17.92 -36.63 11.62
CA ARG A 34 -18.98 -37.43 11.05
C ARG A 34 -18.99 -37.21 9.55
N ASN A 35 -18.64 -38.28 8.83
CA ASN A 35 -18.98 -38.51 7.44
C ASN A 35 -20.46 -38.23 7.21
N ASN A 36 -20.78 -37.20 6.42
CA ASN A 36 -22.10 -37.07 5.83
C ASN A 36 -22.11 -37.73 4.46
N ASN A 37 -22.82 -38.85 4.44
CA ASN A 37 -23.14 -39.69 3.32
C ASN A 37 -23.63 -38.90 2.11
N CYS A 38 -22.96 -39.19 1.00
CA CYS A 38 -23.39 -38.90 -0.36
C CYS A 38 -24.69 -39.67 -0.64
N ALA A 39 -25.83 -39.00 -0.47
CA ALA A 39 -27.12 -39.49 -0.96
C ALA A 39 -27.22 -39.20 -2.46
N LYS A 40 -27.07 -40.26 -3.27
CA LYS A 40 -27.47 -40.31 -4.68
C LYS A 40 -28.98 -40.05 -4.78
N SER A 41 -29.36 -38.82 -5.09
CA SER A 41 -30.68 -38.51 -5.64
C SER A 41 -30.61 -38.54 -7.16
N SER A 42 -31.09 -39.64 -7.71
CA SER A 42 -31.35 -39.84 -9.13
C SER A 42 -32.50 -38.91 -9.56
N LEU A 43 -32.18 -37.86 -10.33
CA LEU A 43 -33.18 -37.03 -11.01
C LEU A 43 -33.43 -37.55 -12.44
N PRO A 44 -34.67 -37.44 -12.95
CA PRO A 44 -35.06 -37.95 -14.25
C PRO A 44 -34.46 -37.12 -15.39
N ALA A 45 -34.02 -37.82 -16.43
CA ALA A 45 -33.59 -37.27 -17.70
C ALA A 45 -34.70 -36.39 -18.30
N GLN A 46 -34.52 -35.07 -18.26
CA GLN A 46 -35.26 -34.15 -19.09
C GLN A 46 -34.53 -34.03 -20.42
N THR A 47 -35.16 -34.57 -21.46
CA THR A 47 -34.74 -34.43 -22.85
C THR A 47 -35.05 -33.00 -23.29
N GLU A 48 -34.15 -32.07 -22.98
CA GLU A 48 -34.25 -30.70 -23.48
C GLU A 48 -33.94 -30.69 -24.98
N SER A 49 -34.98 -30.38 -25.74
CA SER A 49 -34.96 -30.11 -27.17
C SER A 49 -33.95 -29.00 -27.47
N SER A 50 -32.79 -29.38 -27.99
CA SER A 50 -31.69 -28.49 -28.34
C SER A 50 -32.09 -27.60 -29.51
N ALA A 51 -32.49 -26.36 -29.22
CA ALA A 51 -32.45 -25.30 -30.22
C ALA A 51 -30.98 -25.02 -30.57
N PRO A 52 -30.64 -24.82 -31.86
CA PRO A 52 -29.27 -24.51 -32.26
C PRO A 52 -28.81 -23.21 -31.59
N PRO A 53 -27.57 -23.15 -31.07
CA PRO A 53 -27.05 -21.95 -30.45
C PRO A 53 -27.07 -20.80 -31.47
N SER A 54 -27.73 -19.71 -31.12
CA SER A 54 -27.74 -18.49 -31.90
C SER A 54 -26.28 -18.03 -32.08
N PRO A 55 -25.84 -17.65 -33.29
CA PRO A 55 -24.46 -17.23 -33.53
C PRO A 55 -24.15 -16.02 -32.64
N SER A 56 -23.13 -16.16 -31.79
CA SER A 56 -22.65 -15.06 -30.97
C SER A 56 -22.34 -13.86 -31.87
N PRO A 57 -22.78 -12.64 -31.51
CA PRO A 57 -22.46 -11.46 -32.29
C PRO A 57 -20.93 -11.34 -32.41
N PRO A 58 -20.42 -10.88 -33.56
CA PRO A 58 -18.98 -10.69 -33.74
C PRO A 58 -18.46 -9.78 -32.63
N THR A 59 -17.56 -10.32 -31.82
CA THR A 59 -16.88 -9.56 -30.76
C THR A 59 -16.00 -8.51 -31.43
N THR A 60 -16.48 -7.26 -31.45
CA THR A 60 -15.64 -6.12 -31.85
C THR A 60 -14.40 -6.14 -30.96
N PRO A 61 -13.17 -6.09 -31.53
CA PRO A 61 -11.97 -6.03 -30.72
C PRO A 61 -12.04 -4.82 -29.77
N PRO A 62 -11.60 -4.97 -28.52
CA PRO A 62 -11.60 -3.87 -27.56
C PRO A 62 -10.79 -2.71 -28.14
N ILE A 63 -11.37 -1.52 -28.16
CA ILE A 63 -10.68 -0.31 -28.60
C ILE A 63 -9.57 -0.05 -27.59
N PRO A 64 -8.30 0.14 -28.02
CA PRO A 64 -7.22 0.48 -27.11
C PRO A 64 -7.56 1.79 -26.39
N HIS A 65 -7.65 1.74 -25.06
CA HIS A 65 -7.93 2.91 -24.25
C HIS A 65 -6.69 3.81 -24.21
N VAL A 66 -6.78 4.98 -24.84
CA VAL A 66 -5.77 6.03 -24.69
C VAL A 66 -5.97 6.66 -23.30
N PRO A 67 -4.92 6.77 -22.47
CA PRO A 67 -5.03 7.42 -21.16
C PRO A 67 -5.45 8.89 -21.34
N SER A 68 -6.28 9.39 -20.41
CA SER A 68 -6.67 10.80 -20.41
C SER A 68 -5.47 11.71 -20.10
N ALA A 69 -5.53 12.98 -20.49
CA ALA A 69 -4.49 13.95 -20.15
C ALA A 69 -4.25 14.06 -18.63
N GLU A 70 -5.33 13.94 -17.84
CA GLU A 70 -5.26 13.94 -16.39
C GLU A 70 -4.53 12.70 -15.84
N ALA A 71 -4.74 11.53 -16.44
CA ALA A 71 -4.01 10.32 -16.07
C ALA A 71 -2.51 10.48 -16.35
N LEU A 72 -2.14 11.04 -17.51
CA LEU A 72 -0.74 11.31 -17.84
C LEU A 72 -0.07 12.27 -16.84
N LEU A 73 -0.75 13.34 -16.46
CA LEU A 73 -0.25 14.27 -15.44
C LEU A 73 -0.04 13.58 -14.08
N ARG A 74 -0.93 12.66 -13.69
CA ARG A 74 -0.76 11.86 -12.46
C ARG A 74 0.46 10.95 -12.53
N LEU A 75 0.70 10.31 -13.68
CA LEU A 75 1.88 9.46 -13.91
C LEU A 75 3.17 10.27 -13.81
N GLU A 76 3.21 11.45 -14.43
CA GLU A 76 4.38 12.34 -14.36
C GLU A 76 4.64 12.83 -12.93
N ALA A 77 3.61 13.23 -12.20
CA ALA A 77 3.73 13.64 -10.80
C ALA A 77 4.24 12.50 -9.91
N ALA A 78 3.74 11.28 -10.11
CA ALA A 78 4.20 10.10 -9.37
C ALA A 78 5.66 9.76 -9.68
N ALA A 79 6.08 9.82 -10.94
CA ALA A 79 7.47 9.59 -11.34
C ALA A 79 8.42 10.66 -10.77
N ALA A 80 8.00 11.93 -10.77
CA ALA A 80 8.77 13.02 -10.16
C ALA A 80 8.93 12.82 -8.66
N GLU A 81 7.86 12.44 -7.95
CA GLU A 81 7.89 12.18 -6.52
C GLU A 81 8.75 10.95 -6.17
N PHE A 82 8.67 9.89 -6.97
CA PHE A 82 9.54 8.73 -6.83
C PHE A 82 11.02 9.13 -6.99
N SER A 83 11.33 9.89 -8.04
CA SER A 83 12.70 10.39 -8.29
C SER A 83 13.21 11.28 -7.16
N ARG A 84 12.32 12.05 -6.52
CA ARG A 84 12.65 12.87 -5.34
C ARG A 84 13.02 12.02 -4.12
N CYS A 85 12.32 10.89 -3.91
CA CYS A 85 12.63 9.93 -2.84
C CYS A 85 13.90 9.11 -3.13
N PHE A 86 14.22 8.90 -4.40
CA PHE A 86 15.37 8.10 -4.86
C PHE A 86 16.24 8.89 -5.86
N PRO A 87 16.90 9.98 -5.44
CA PRO A 87 17.55 10.95 -6.34
C PRO A 87 18.70 10.38 -7.17
N ALA A 88 19.37 9.34 -6.67
CA ALA A 88 20.42 8.64 -7.43
C ALA A 88 19.87 7.66 -8.48
N GLY A 89 18.55 7.47 -8.54
CA GLY A 89 17.90 6.41 -9.31
C GLY A 89 18.24 5.00 -8.79
N ARG A 90 18.90 4.90 -7.63
CA ARG A 90 19.35 3.62 -7.04
C ARG A 90 18.44 3.24 -5.88
N TRP A 91 17.70 2.17 -6.08
CA TRP A 91 16.85 1.56 -5.08
C TRP A 91 16.96 0.04 -5.20
N ARG A 92 16.56 -0.67 -4.16
CA ARG A 92 16.43 -2.13 -4.18
C ARG A 92 15.15 -2.57 -3.50
N ILE A 93 14.68 -3.73 -3.92
CA ILE A 93 13.56 -4.44 -3.34
C ILE A 93 14.03 -5.12 -2.06
N ILE A 94 13.26 -5.00 -0.99
CA ILE A 94 13.40 -5.80 0.23
C ILE A 94 12.28 -6.83 0.22
N GLU A 95 12.64 -8.08 -0.06
CA GLU A 95 11.69 -9.18 -0.13
C GLU A 95 10.90 -9.32 1.18
N THR A 96 9.59 -9.56 1.05
CA THR A 96 8.75 -9.87 2.21
C THR A 96 8.44 -11.36 2.28
N SER A 97 8.00 -11.82 3.46
CA SER A 97 7.47 -13.18 3.58
C SER A 97 6.08 -13.24 2.95
N THR A 98 5.82 -14.31 2.17
CA THR A 98 4.49 -14.69 1.68
C THR A 98 3.62 -15.37 2.75
N GLU A 99 4.17 -15.60 3.95
CA GLU A 99 3.46 -16.26 5.04
C GLU A 99 2.22 -15.46 5.50
N GLY A 100 1.09 -16.15 5.59
CA GLY A 100 -0.18 -15.56 6.02
C GLY A 100 -0.77 -14.52 5.06
N LEU A 101 -0.21 -14.37 3.85
CA LEU A 101 -0.65 -13.41 2.84
C LEU A 101 -0.73 -11.96 3.36
N LEU A 102 0.13 -11.61 4.32
CA LEU A 102 0.25 -10.27 4.91
C LEU A 102 1.39 -9.45 4.27
N CYS A 103 1.81 -9.81 3.06
CA CYS A 103 2.95 -9.18 2.38
C CYS A 103 2.80 -7.65 2.24
N GLY A 104 1.58 -7.14 2.01
CA GLY A 104 1.31 -5.69 1.98
C GLY A 104 1.69 -4.97 3.29
N TRP A 105 1.40 -5.56 4.45
CA TRP A 105 1.79 -5.00 5.74
C TRP A 105 3.30 -5.04 5.95
N HIS A 106 3.93 -6.17 5.63
CA HIS A 106 5.38 -6.31 5.74
C HIS A 106 6.11 -5.33 4.81
N ALA A 107 5.63 -5.13 3.58
CA ALA A 107 6.19 -4.19 2.64
C ALA A 107 6.14 -2.75 3.18
N VAL A 108 4.99 -2.32 3.71
CA VAL A 108 4.85 -1.01 4.36
C VAL A 108 5.84 -0.84 5.51
N MET A 109 5.94 -1.83 6.39
CA MET A 109 6.86 -1.78 7.53
C MET A 109 8.32 -1.67 7.10
N LEU A 110 8.77 -2.49 6.14
CA LEU A 110 10.13 -2.48 5.63
C LEU A 110 10.46 -1.18 4.89
N SER A 111 9.55 -0.74 4.02
CA SER A 111 9.69 0.52 3.29
C SER A 111 9.75 1.72 4.22
N MET A 112 8.86 1.78 5.22
CA MET A 112 8.82 2.91 6.15
C MET A 112 10.07 2.97 7.02
N TRP A 113 10.59 1.82 7.45
CA TRP A 113 11.84 1.75 8.20
C TRP A 113 13.02 2.23 7.37
N ALA A 114 13.07 1.85 6.10
CA ALA A 114 14.17 2.22 5.21
C ALA A 114 14.10 3.66 4.70
N GLN A 115 12.91 4.14 4.32
CA GLN A 115 12.72 5.46 3.70
C GLN A 115 12.60 6.56 4.75
N TRP A 116 12.04 6.23 5.93
CA TRP A 116 11.70 7.20 6.97
C TRP A 116 12.11 6.71 8.37
N PRO A 117 13.40 6.41 8.62
CA PRO A 117 13.87 5.82 9.89
C PRO A 117 13.63 6.69 11.13
N THR A 118 13.40 8.00 10.94
CA THR A 118 13.14 8.95 12.03
C THR A 118 11.65 9.02 12.43
N LEU A 119 10.75 8.46 11.62
CA LEU A 119 9.33 8.41 11.94
C LEU A 119 9.03 7.22 12.86
N PRO A 120 7.95 7.28 13.66
CA PRO A 120 7.39 6.10 14.31
C PRO A 120 7.17 4.99 13.28
N GLN A 121 7.38 3.74 13.67
CA GLN A 121 7.24 2.59 12.78
C GLN A 121 5.97 1.80 13.16
N PRO A 122 5.12 1.40 12.20
CA PRO A 122 4.00 0.52 12.48
C PRO A 122 4.50 -0.87 12.85
N SER A 123 3.88 -1.49 13.86
CA SER A 123 3.95 -2.94 14.01
C SER A 123 2.88 -3.61 13.14
N ARG A 124 3.05 -4.90 12.86
CA ARG A 124 2.03 -5.69 12.15
C ARG A 124 0.68 -5.63 12.89
N ASP A 125 0.70 -5.74 14.21
CA ASP A 125 -0.50 -5.75 15.03
C ASP A 125 -1.19 -4.37 15.03
N ASP A 126 -0.45 -3.27 14.92
CA ASP A 126 -1.03 -1.93 14.72
C ASP A 126 -1.83 -1.86 13.41
N LEU A 127 -1.25 -2.34 12.30
CA LEU A 127 -1.88 -2.28 10.98
C LEU A 127 -3.12 -3.18 10.93
N ILE A 128 -3.06 -4.38 11.51
CA ILE A 128 -4.22 -5.27 11.65
C ILE A 128 -5.31 -4.62 12.50
N ALA A 129 -4.96 -3.99 13.62
CA ALA A 129 -5.93 -3.31 14.47
C ALA A 129 -6.62 -2.15 13.75
N ILE A 130 -5.88 -1.36 12.97
CA ILE A 130 -6.44 -0.29 12.13
C ILE A 130 -7.42 -0.88 11.11
N PHE A 131 -7.00 -1.90 10.37
CA PHE A 131 -7.83 -2.57 9.38
C PHE A 131 -9.14 -3.07 9.99
N GLN A 132 -9.08 -3.75 11.13
CA GLN A 132 -10.25 -4.31 11.83
C GLN A 132 -11.18 -3.23 12.41
N ARG A 133 -10.66 -2.07 12.83
CA ARG A 133 -11.50 -0.96 13.30
C ARG A 133 -12.19 -0.24 12.14
N GLN A 134 -11.48 -0.08 11.03
CA GLN A 134 -11.93 0.69 9.88
C GLN A 134 -12.71 -0.13 8.84
N SER A 135 -12.80 -1.44 9.02
CA SER A 135 -13.58 -2.35 8.18
C SER A 135 -15.07 -2.03 8.10
N VAL A 136 -15.61 -1.08 8.86
CA VAL A 136 -17.01 -0.66 8.70
C VAL A 136 -17.15 0.47 7.68
N GLU A 137 -16.30 1.51 7.74
CA GLU A 137 -16.35 2.64 6.81
C GLU A 137 -15.66 2.33 5.48
N PHE A 138 -14.55 1.60 5.52
CA PHE A 138 -13.74 1.30 4.33
C PHE A 138 -14.18 0.03 3.60
N ALA A 139 -14.84 -0.94 4.25
CA ALA A 139 -15.29 -2.15 3.56
C ALA A 139 -16.30 -1.87 2.45
N LEU A 140 -17.10 -0.82 2.60
CA LEU A 140 -18.09 -0.42 1.61
C LEU A 140 -17.46 0.14 0.34
N VAL A 141 -16.27 0.75 0.43
CA VAL A 141 -15.59 1.40 -0.70
C VAL A 141 -14.55 0.49 -1.35
N PHE A 142 -13.82 -0.28 -0.54
CA PHE A 142 -12.65 -1.05 -0.98
C PHE A 142 -12.80 -2.57 -0.85
N GLY A 143 -14.00 -3.06 -0.50
CA GLY A 143 -14.27 -4.50 -0.39
C GLY A 143 -13.39 -5.20 0.65
N MET A 144 -13.33 -4.66 1.88
CA MET A 144 -12.48 -5.16 2.97
C MET A 144 -13.06 -6.41 3.68
N GLU A 145 -13.56 -7.36 2.89
CA GLU A 145 -14.08 -8.64 3.40
C GLU A 145 -12.97 -9.69 3.58
N ASN A 146 -11.82 -9.46 2.94
CA ASN A 146 -10.64 -10.29 3.06
C ASN A 146 -9.91 -10.03 4.37
N THR A 147 -9.50 -11.11 5.03
CA THR A 147 -8.68 -11.09 6.24
C THR A 147 -7.18 -11.17 5.95
N ASP A 148 -6.84 -11.40 4.69
CA ASP A 148 -5.50 -11.56 4.15
C ASP A 148 -5.46 -11.15 2.67
N ASN A 149 -4.29 -11.12 2.04
CA ASN A 149 -4.13 -10.80 0.62
C ASN A 149 -4.72 -9.44 0.23
N PHE A 150 -4.20 -8.37 0.83
CA PHE A 150 -4.77 -7.02 0.70
C PHE A 150 -4.48 -6.39 -0.66
N SER A 151 -5.46 -5.65 -1.19
CA SER A 151 -5.25 -4.83 -2.39
C SER A 151 -4.39 -3.59 -2.08
N VAL A 152 -3.83 -2.97 -3.12
CA VAL A 152 -3.06 -1.71 -2.98
C VAL A 152 -3.87 -0.63 -2.27
N ASP A 153 -5.15 -0.48 -2.62
CA ASP A 153 -6.04 0.53 -2.02
C ASP A 153 -6.32 0.25 -0.54
N GLN A 154 -6.50 -1.01 -0.17
CA GLN A 154 -6.68 -1.41 1.24
C GLN A 154 -5.40 -1.12 2.05
N VAL A 155 -4.24 -1.41 1.47
CA VAL A 155 -2.95 -1.11 2.10
C VAL A 155 -2.78 0.41 2.28
N ALA A 156 -3.14 1.19 1.26
CA ALA A 156 -3.06 2.65 1.30
C ALA A 156 -4.01 3.25 2.35
N ALA A 157 -5.24 2.75 2.43
CA ALA A 157 -6.23 3.19 3.41
C ALA A 157 -5.75 2.97 4.85
N VAL A 158 -5.22 1.77 5.15
CA VAL A 158 -4.70 1.43 6.48
C VAL A 158 -3.47 2.26 6.81
N LEU A 159 -2.53 2.45 5.88
CA LEU A 159 -1.36 3.31 6.08
C LEU A 159 -1.76 4.75 6.42
N TYR A 160 -2.70 5.31 5.65
CA TYR A 160 -3.21 6.64 5.86
C TYR A 160 -3.84 6.78 7.25
N ALA A 161 -4.74 5.87 7.61
CA ALA A 161 -5.41 5.87 8.90
C ALA A 161 -4.43 5.74 10.08
N TRP A 162 -3.47 4.81 9.97
CA TRP A 162 -2.42 4.63 10.98
C TRP A 162 -1.57 5.89 11.15
N GLY A 163 -1.22 6.55 10.06
CA GLY A 163 -0.49 7.83 10.05
C GLY A 163 -1.30 8.94 10.73
N ARG A 164 -2.58 9.08 10.38
CA ARG A 164 -3.47 10.11 10.94
C ARG A 164 -3.63 10.00 12.45
N GLU A 165 -3.74 8.79 13.01
CA GLU A 165 -3.78 8.57 14.46
C GLU A 165 -2.52 9.07 15.19
N ARG A 166 -1.42 9.29 14.45
CA ARG A 166 -0.13 9.75 14.96
C ARG A 166 0.24 11.15 14.49
N GLY A 167 -0.71 11.88 13.88
CA GLY A 167 -0.46 13.22 13.35
C GLY A 167 0.48 13.23 12.14
N LEU A 168 0.60 12.11 11.43
CA LEU A 168 1.35 11.98 10.18
C LEU A 168 0.36 12.01 9.01
N ASN A 169 0.79 12.61 7.90
CA ASN A 169 0.07 12.53 6.64
C ASN A 169 0.86 11.62 5.69
N LEU A 170 0.41 10.37 5.58
CA LEU A 170 1.12 9.32 4.84
C LEU A 170 0.32 8.92 3.60
N ARG A 171 1.00 8.86 2.46
CA ARG A 171 0.44 8.41 1.18
C ARG A 171 1.20 7.17 0.70
N LEU A 172 0.48 6.19 0.16
CA LEU A 172 1.12 5.04 -0.48
C LEU A 172 1.47 5.39 -1.94
N GLY A 173 2.72 5.16 -2.30
CA GLY A 173 3.15 5.02 -3.68
C GLY A 173 3.55 3.58 -3.95
N TYR A 174 3.38 3.10 -5.17
CA TYR A 174 3.85 1.76 -5.54
C TYR A 174 4.54 1.77 -6.90
N LEU A 175 5.46 0.82 -7.07
CA LEU A 175 6.17 0.55 -8.31
C LEU A 175 5.91 -0.89 -8.72
N GLU A 176 5.51 -1.08 -9.98
CA GLU A 176 5.37 -2.41 -10.57
C GLU A 176 6.53 -2.70 -11.52
N ASP A 177 6.72 -3.99 -11.83
CA ASP A 177 7.81 -4.44 -12.70
C ASP A 177 7.66 -3.87 -14.12
N GLY A 178 8.63 -3.05 -14.52
CA GLY A 178 8.66 -2.41 -15.83
C GLY A 178 7.61 -1.31 -16.02
N ALA A 179 6.91 -0.90 -14.96
CA ALA A 179 5.90 0.15 -15.01
C ALA A 179 6.41 1.50 -14.48
N THR A 180 5.64 2.55 -14.76
CA THR A 180 5.83 3.87 -14.16
C THR A 180 5.38 3.85 -12.70
N PRO A 181 6.07 4.52 -11.76
CA PRO A 181 5.60 4.66 -10.39
C PRO A 181 4.19 5.27 -10.33
N LEU A 182 3.37 4.78 -9.40
CA LEU A 182 1.99 5.21 -9.21
C LEU A 182 1.78 5.71 -7.78
N LEU A 183 1.02 6.81 -7.65
CA LEU A 183 0.56 7.32 -6.37
C LEU A 183 -0.90 6.94 -6.17
N VAL A 184 -1.21 6.27 -5.06
CA VAL A 184 -2.60 5.97 -4.70
C VAL A 184 -3.33 7.27 -4.37
N SER A 185 -4.61 7.37 -4.72
CA SER A 185 -5.45 8.53 -4.40
C SER A 185 -5.45 8.81 -2.90
N HIS A 186 -5.32 10.09 -2.52
CA HIS A 186 -5.16 10.51 -1.14
C HIS A 186 -6.14 11.67 -0.82
N PRO A 187 -6.88 11.64 0.31
CA PRO A 187 -7.95 12.62 0.57
C PRO A 187 -7.47 14.04 0.89
N HIS A 188 -6.20 14.22 1.30
CA HIS A 188 -5.63 15.53 1.63
C HIS A 188 -4.30 15.73 0.89
N GLU A 189 -4.32 16.37 -0.28
CA GLU A 189 -3.12 16.59 -1.09
C GLU A 189 -2.30 17.84 -0.68
N ASP A 190 -2.85 18.70 0.18
CA ASP A 190 -2.28 20.03 0.48
C ASP A 190 -1.40 20.10 1.74
N GLU A 191 -1.29 19.02 2.50
CA GLU A 191 -0.49 19.00 3.74
C GLU A 191 0.92 18.40 3.48
N ASP A 192 1.76 18.34 4.52
CA ASP A 192 3.12 17.78 4.47
C ASP A 192 3.11 16.25 4.26
N VAL A 193 2.64 15.81 3.08
CA VAL A 193 2.48 14.41 2.72
C VAL A 193 3.85 13.74 2.62
N ARG A 194 4.00 12.62 3.32
CA ARG A 194 5.15 11.71 3.19
C ARG A 194 4.71 10.49 2.40
N VAL A 195 5.39 10.22 1.29
CA VAL A 195 5.10 9.06 0.46
C VAL A 195 5.91 7.86 0.96
N VAL A 196 5.24 6.74 1.20
CA VAL A 196 5.86 5.44 1.45
C VAL A 196 5.75 4.64 0.15
N TRP A 197 6.89 4.33 -0.45
CA TRP A 197 6.97 3.56 -1.69
C TRP A 197 7.07 2.07 -1.42
N VAL A 198 6.24 1.26 -2.06
CA VAL A 198 6.33 -0.21 -2.02
C VAL A 198 6.49 -0.76 -3.43
N HIS A 199 7.05 -1.95 -3.55
CA HIS A 199 7.05 -2.69 -4.81
C HIS A 199 5.87 -3.66 -4.83
N ASN A 200 5.26 -3.85 -6.00
CA ASN A 200 4.22 -4.83 -6.23
C ASN A 200 4.51 -5.52 -7.57
N ASP A 201 4.73 -6.83 -7.55
CA ASP A 201 5.04 -7.60 -8.77
C ASP A 201 3.82 -7.86 -9.68
N GLY A 202 2.69 -7.20 -9.37
CA GLY A 202 1.35 -7.47 -9.87
C GLY A 202 1.26 -7.91 -11.35
N ASN A 203 0.38 -8.88 -11.58
CA ASN A 203 -0.12 -9.25 -12.90
C ASN A 203 -1.54 -8.67 -13.05
N TRP A 204 -1.74 -7.72 -13.98
CA TRP A 204 -2.94 -6.88 -14.12
C TRP A 204 -4.27 -7.63 -14.39
N ASP A 205 -4.26 -8.95 -14.57
CA ASP A 205 -5.45 -9.78 -14.78
C ASP A 205 -6.27 -10.03 -13.50
N GLY A 206 -6.35 -9.04 -12.60
CA GLY A 206 -7.12 -9.13 -11.36
C GLY A 206 -6.50 -9.99 -10.26
N GLY A 207 -5.20 -10.29 -10.37
CA GLY A 207 -4.43 -10.98 -9.33
C GLY A 207 -3.89 -9.99 -8.29
N ILE A 208 -4.06 -10.32 -7.01
CA ILE A 208 -3.38 -9.62 -5.91
C ILE A 208 -1.91 -10.05 -5.97
N GLY A 209 -1.02 -9.12 -6.34
CA GLY A 209 0.41 -9.35 -6.45
C GLY A 209 1.11 -9.48 -5.09
N HIS A 210 2.37 -9.92 -5.12
CA HIS A 210 3.25 -9.91 -3.96
C HIS A 210 3.81 -8.51 -3.74
N PHE A 211 3.71 -8.04 -2.49
CA PHE A 211 4.27 -6.77 -2.09
C PHE A 211 5.65 -6.95 -1.48
N SER A 212 6.56 -6.07 -1.86
CA SER A 212 7.90 -6.00 -1.28
C SER A 212 8.24 -4.57 -0.85
N GLY A 213 9.15 -4.45 0.12
CA GLY A 213 9.65 -3.14 0.55
C GLY A 213 10.54 -2.52 -0.52
N ILE A 214 10.69 -1.20 -0.50
CA ILE A 214 11.67 -0.45 -1.31
C ILE A 214 12.58 0.32 -0.37
N MET A 215 13.89 0.27 -0.63
CA MET A 215 14.87 1.11 0.03
C MET A 215 15.81 1.79 -0.96
N SER A 216 16.38 2.93 -0.57
CA SER A 216 17.48 3.54 -1.31
C SER A 216 18.73 2.68 -1.19
N TRP A 217 19.52 2.62 -2.26
CA TRP A 217 20.85 2.03 -2.20
C TRP A 217 21.77 3.01 -1.47
N GLY A 218 22.23 2.68 -0.27
CA GLY A 218 23.19 3.52 0.45
C GLY A 218 24.52 3.61 -0.31
N GLU A 219 25.18 4.76 -0.28
CA GLU A 219 26.50 4.94 -0.90
C GLU A 219 27.60 4.08 -0.23
N GLU A 220 27.36 3.53 0.98
CA GLU A 220 28.38 2.82 1.75
C GLU A 220 28.80 1.46 1.19
N GLU A 221 27.93 0.73 0.48
CA GLU A 221 28.31 -0.56 -0.14
C GLU A 221 29.20 -0.37 -1.39
N GLY A 222 29.35 0.86 -1.89
CA GLY A 222 30.28 1.17 -3.00
C GLY A 222 31.73 1.41 -2.55
N ARG A 223 32.03 1.36 -1.25
CA ARG A 223 33.38 1.49 -0.71
C ARG A 223 34.04 0.13 -0.46
N GLU A 224 33.68 -0.88 -1.26
CA GLU A 224 34.49 -2.09 -1.39
C GLU A 224 35.80 -1.74 -2.09
N SER A 225 36.81 -1.46 -1.27
CA SER A 225 38.23 -1.55 -1.57
C SER A 225 38.61 -1.26 -3.03
N GLU A 226 38.66 0.03 -3.40
CA GLU A 226 39.75 0.42 -4.29
C GLU A 226 41.03 0.05 -3.55
N GLY A 227 41.60 -1.10 -3.96
CA GLY A 227 42.87 -1.54 -3.47
C GLY A 227 43.86 -0.39 -3.57
N GLU A 228 44.67 -0.25 -2.53
CA GLU A 228 45.96 0.42 -2.57
C GLU A 228 46.77 -0.10 -3.77
N GLU A 229 46.50 0.41 -4.97
CA GLU A 229 47.40 0.30 -6.10
C GLU A 229 48.39 1.46 -5.98
N LEU A 230 49.53 1.09 -5.42
CA LEU A 230 50.75 1.87 -5.30
C LEU A 230 51.03 2.71 -6.55
N GLN A 231 51.11 4.03 -6.31
CA GLN A 231 52.05 4.99 -6.90
C GLN A 231 52.56 4.73 -8.33
N GLY A 232 52.19 5.63 -9.24
CA GLY A 232 53.12 6.09 -10.28
C GLY A 232 52.44 6.59 -11.55
N GLY A 233 52.41 7.90 -11.76
CA GLY A 233 52.09 8.47 -13.09
C GLY A 233 51.61 9.90 -13.04
N GLU A 234 52.50 10.82 -13.36
CA GLU A 234 52.29 12.27 -13.44
C GLU A 234 51.45 12.68 -14.68
N GLU A 235 50.80 13.84 -14.53
CA GLU A 235 50.59 14.90 -15.52
C GLU A 235 49.29 15.03 -16.38
N SER A 236 48.57 16.11 -16.03
CA SER A 236 48.06 17.18 -16.89
C SER A 236 46.73 17.02 -17.65
N GLY A 237 45.85 18.02 -17.48
CA GLY A 237 44.78 18.34 -18.42
C GLY A 237 43.48 18.81 -17.81
N ILE A 238 43.44 20.02 -17.24
CA ILE A 238 42.19 20.70 -16.84
C ILE A 238 41.53 21.28 -18.10
N VAL A 239 40.32 20.82 -18.44
CA VAL A 239 39.42 21.56 -19.34
C VAL A 239 38.11 21.80 -18.59
N ASP A 240 37.88 23.07 -18.34
CA ASP A 240 36.74 23.65 -17.65
C ASP A 240 35.61 23.91 -18.67
N THR A 241 34.48 23.24 -18.51
CA THR A 241 33.25 23.52 -19.28
C THR A 241 32.03 23.43 -18.36
N SER A 242 31.79 24.52 -17.62
CA SER A 242 30.53 24.77 -16.93
C SER A 242 29.55 25.50 -17.87
N GLU A 243 28.54 24.78 -18.36
CA GLU A 243 27.38 25.37 -19.05
C GLU A 243 26.16 25.24 -18.12
N GLU A 244 25.88 26.32 -17.40
CA GLU A 244 24.84 26.44 -16.39
C GLU A 244 23.50 26.72 -17.09
N THR A 245 22.63 25.71 -17.18
CA THR A 245 21.29 25.86 -17.75
C THR A 245 20.31 26.34 -16.67
N GLN A 246 19.90 27.59 -16.79
CA GLN A 246 18.96 28.26 -15.89
C GLN A 246 17.52 27.82 -16.22
N ILE A 247 16.90 27.03 -15.33
CA ILE A 247 15.49 26.61 -15.44
C ILE A 247 14.61 27.66 -14.77
N ASP A 248 13.69 28.25 -15.54
CA ASP A 248 12.70 29.24 -15.11
C ASP A 248 11.60 28.57 -14.26
N PRO A 249 11.41 28.94 -12.97
CA PRO A 249 10.50 28.25 -12.07
C PRO A 249 9.05 28.77 -12.08
N GLN A 250 8.62 29.55 -13.09
CA GLN A 250 7.26 30.11 -13.09
C GLN A 250 6.22 29.31 -13.90
N ALA A 251 5.16 28.96 -13.18
CA ALA A 251 3.81 28.57 -13.62
C ALA A 251 3.56 27.08 -13.92
N CYS A 252 3.54 26.28 -12.85
CA CYS A 252 2.67 25.09 -12.79
C CYS A 252 1.54 25.40 -11.80
N GLU A 253 0.45 26.01 -12.29
CA GLU A 253 -0.77 26.13 -11.49
C GLU A 253 -1.32 24.71 -11.26
N LYS A 254 -1.26 24.25 -10.01
CA LYS A 254 -1.74 22.93 -9.63
C LYS A 254 -3.26 22.86 -9.87
N PRO A 255 -3.79 21.78 -10.45
CA PRO A 255 -5.23 21.58 -10.47
C PRO A 255 -5.71 21.50 -9.02
N VAL A 256 -6.53 22.47 -8.62
CA VAL A 256 -7.22 22.43 -7.33
C VAL A 256 -8.24 21.31 -7.44
N VAL A 257 -7.98 20.19 -6.79
CA VAL A 257 -9.00 19.16 -6.58
C VAL A 257 -10.08 19.81 -5.73
N ASP A 258 -11.29 19.91 -6.28
CA ASP A 258 -12.44 20.44 -5.56
C ASP A 258 -12.81 19.46 -4.43
N VAL A 259 -12.25 19.73 -3.26
CA VAL A 259 -12.45 18.96 -2.02
C VAL A 259 -13.94 18.87 -1.68
N GLU A 260 -14.72 19.89 -2.00
CA GLU A 260 -16.16 19.88 -1.76
C GLU A 260 -16.88 18.95 -2.75
N ALA A 261 -16.47 18.92 -4.02
CA ALA A 261 -17.01 17.95 -4.99
C ALA A 261 -16.63 16.49 -4.68
N TRP A 262 -15.51 16.24 -4.00
CA TRP A 262 -15.16 14.90 -3.50
C TRP A 262 -16.00 14.52 -2.28
N LYS A 263 -16.11 15.41 -1.28
CA LYS A 263 -16.97 15.19 -0.11
C LYS A 263 -18.43 14.99 -0.51
N GLU A 264 -18.94 15.79 -1.45
CA GLU A 264 -20.32 15.68 -1.93
C GLU A 264 -20.55 14.35 -2.65
N ARG A 265 -19.55 13.81 -3.36
CA ARG A 265 -19.60 12.44 -3.90
C ARG A 265 -19.68 11.39 -2.80
N CYS A 266 -18.87 11.49 -1.75
CA CYS A 266 -18.93 10.57 -0.61
C CYS A 266 -20.26 10.67 0.13
N ILE A 267 -20.78 11.87 0.39
CA ILE A 267 -22.06 12.10 1.07
C ILE A 267 -23.21 11.54 0.24
N ARG A 268 -23.26 11.82 -1.07
CA ARG A 268 -24.30 11.25 -1.96
C ARG A 268 -24.22 9.73 -2.01
N LEU A 269 -23.02 9.14 -1.93
CA LEU A 269 -22.86 7.70 -1.86
C LEU A 269 -23.46 7.14 -0.57
N LEU A 270 -23.20 7.79 0.56
CA LEU A 270 -23.75 7.41 1.88
C LEU A 270 -25.28 7.58 1.96
N GLU A 271 -25.82 8.70 1.50
CA GLU A 271 -27.28 8.95 1.50
C GLU A 271 -28.04 7.95 0.64
N ARG A 272 -27.47 7.52 -0.50
CA ARG A 272 -28.09 6.54 -1.38
C ARG A 272 -28.10 5.13 -0.78
N MET A 273 -27.10 4.83 0.05
CA MET A 273 -27.02 3.56 0.79
C MET A 273 -28.04 3.49 1.92
N ASP A 274 -28.27 4.59 2.65
CA ASP A 274 -29.34 4.68 3.66
C ASP A 274 -30.74 4.53 3.04
N ASN A 275 -30.89 4.88 1.76
CA ASN A 275 -32.12 4.68 1.00
C ASN A 275 -32.27 3.25 0.42
N GLY A 276 -31.31 2.35 0.66
CA GLY A 276 -31.36 0.96 0.21
C GLY A 276 -31.20 0.78 -1.30
N GLU A 277 -30.58 1.74 -1.99
CA GLU A 277 -30.27 1.60 -3.41
C GLU A 277 -29.14 0.58 -3.63
N ASP A 278 -29.41 -0.43 -4.45
CA ASP A 278 -28.47 -1.51 -4.76
C ASP A 278 -27.39 -1.03 -5.75
N ILE A 279 -26.21 -0.71 -5.22
CA ILE A 279 -25.07 -0.13 -5.96
C ILE A 279 -24.58 -1.07 -7.08
N PHE A 280 -24.82 -2.39 -6.97
CA PHE A 280 -24.39 -3.38 -7.96
C PHE A 280 -25.16 -3.30 -9.29
N LYS A 281 -26.35 -2.69 -9.33
CA LYS A 281 -27.10 -2.53 -10.60
C LYS A 281 -26.56 -1.44 -11.52
N MET A 282 -25.70 -0.54 -11.04
CA MET A 282 -25.30 0.65 -11.81
C MET A 282 -24.13 0.43 -12.76
N LYS A 283 -23.22 -0.52 -12.50
CA LYS A 283 -22.15 -0.86 -13.47
C LYS A 283 -22.70 -1.35 -14.82
N THR A 284 -23.97 -1.74 -14.89
CA THR A 284 -24.64 -2.18 -16.12
C THR A 284 -25.38 -1.08 -16.89
N GLU A 285 -25.62 0.09 -16.30
CA GLU A 285 -26.39 1.17 -16.95
C GLU A 285 -25.53 2.37 -17.39
N GLU A 286 -24.36 2.60 -16.78
CA GLU A 286 -23.51 3.77 -17.07
C GLU A 286 -22.66 3.64 -18.36
N THR A 287 -22.74 2.51 -19.07
CA THR A 287 -22.13 2.31 -20.41
C THR A 287 -23.13 2.43 -21.56
N LYS A 288 -24.28 3.08 -21.35
CA LYS A 288 -25.32 3.22 -22.39
C LYS A 288 -25.57 4.63 -22.93
N ASP A 289 -24.78 5.62 -22.52
CA ASP A 289 -24.78 6.96 -23.13
C ASP A 289 -23.45 7.29 -23.80
#